data_AF-W0F2G4-F1
#
_entry.id   AF-W0F2G4-F1
#
_cell.length_a   1.000
_cell.length_b   1.000
_cell.length_c   1.000
_cell.angle_alpha   90.00
_cell.angle_beta   90.00
_cell.angle_gamma   90.00
#
_symmetry.space_group_name_H-M   'P 1'
#
loop_
_entity.id
_entity.type
_entity.pdbx_description
1 polymer ?
#
loop_
_entity_poly.entity_id
_entity_poly.type
_entity_poly.pdbx_seq_one_letter_code
_entity_poly.pdbx_strand_id
1 'polypeptide(L)'
;MNKLIIFPIAFLLSFAFAQPVLAQQKTIFSKNGEIHDQVIAAWESQFRSYYTTEIQKRLFGEGDVYVLYDVQIGGLQAFTEMTRRCKDTRQIAEIANLLNPVFAALKPIPGSNNSNGWICSGGPICTAYGFIGKEVPLCSVQFLGLLGALATSISENIPARQQTAELKAFVKAAFNTMAVQLDRWLTSGYFSYVNKRLPVTVEAIKAKNSNYFFTDVDLWHLTVLSDLSELYEFGVQAATAEGAKAFESLQNKKDNIHKIFDLFLARTFLIKSRNGVRAAIDKGFWKCHFDNRYAGYTDTLPPVSWVPDNKGGWKMKTAVPWDSSYIARDAGWDISHSRRLVPALETFVRNQENIKKVWGYSNPAFDPVAIRKAYANQIVEKLWNGNLRFPLFSNLWSGDNGWYRVAYANQTGRQFAGYPPYGLTSSIPDGGYVVWGAFDPTLNTIFRNIFELSETDEAESKLFRARYYPGLSYNKAKRLSINRFAFLSDMVGLPLLSTGKR
;
A
#
# COMPACT_ATOMS: atom_id res chain seq x y z
N MET A 1 -54.98 72.83 14.72
CA MET A 1 -54.04 73.58 13.85
C MET A 1 -52.64 73.06 14.11
N ASN A 2 -52.03 72.37 13.13
CA ASN A 2 -50.63 72.49 12.71
C ASN A 2 -50.28 71.35 11.76
N LYS A 3 -49.90 71.73 10.54
CA LYS A 3 -49.37 70.87 9.48
C LYS A 3 -47.96 70.43 9.84
N LEU A 4 -47.59 69.18 9.55
CA LEU A 4 -46.19 68.79 9.40
C LEU A 4 -45.98 68.20 8.01
N ILE A 5 -45.06 68.83 7.28
CA ILE A 5 -44.56 68.48 5.95
C ILE A 5 -43.41 67.49 6.15
N ILE A 6 -43.39 66.39 5.40
CA ILE A 6 -42.25 65.47 5.33
C ILE A 6 -41.83 65.35 3.86
N PHE A 7 -40.59 65.75 3.58
CA PHE A 7 -39.86 65.55 2.32
C PHE A 7 -39.34 64.12 2.19
N PRO A 8 -39.24 63.54 0.98
CA PRO A 8 -38.49 62.31 0.77
C PRO A 8 -37.01 62.63 0.48
N ILE A 9 -36.11 62.03 1.26
CA ILE A 9 -34.67 61.99 0.99
C ILE A 9 -34.40 60.84 0.01
N ALA A 10 -33.88 61.17 -1.16
CA ALA A 10 -33.38 60.20 -2.14
C ALA A 10 -32.05 59.61 -1.66
N PHE A 11 -32.03 58.29 -1.42
CA PHE A 11 -30.81 57.54 -1.11
C PHE A 11 -30.25 56.96 -2.42
N LEU A 12 -29.13 57.53 -2.89
CA LEU A 12 -28.34 57.00 -4.01
C LEU A 12 -27.60 55.73 -3.55
N LEU A 13 -28.09 54.56 -3.99
CA LEU A 13 -27.42 53.27 -3.83
C LEU A 13 -26.30 53.15 -4.88
N SER A 14 -25.06 53.36 -4.44
CA SER A 14 -23.86 53.02 -5.21
C SER A 14 -23.72 51.51 -5.32
N PHE A 15 -24.02 50.95 -6.50
CA PHE A 15 -23.68 49.57 -6.84
C PHE A 15 -22.15 49.46 -7.03
N ALA A 16 -21.45 49.16 -5.95
CA ALA A 16 -20.08 48.63 -6.05
C ALA A 16 -20.16 47.19 -6.57
N PHE A 17 -19.77 46.99 -7.83
CA PHE A 17 -19.52 45.66 -8.39
C PHE A 17 -18.37 45.01 -7.61
N ALA A 18 -18.70 44.19 -6.61
CA ALA A 18 -17.76 43.24 -6.04
C ALA A 18 -17.49 42.17 -7.11
N GLN A 19 -16.36 42.28 -7.81
CA GLN A 19 -15.86 41.14 -8.59
C GLN A 19 -15.55 39.99 -7.61
N PRO A 20 -15.94 38.74 -7.92
CA PRO A 20 -15.52 37.60 -7.13
C PRO A 20 -14.04 37.32 -7.44
N VAL A 21 -13.13 38.03 -6.77
CA VAL A 21 -11.73 37.61 -6.69
C VAL A 21 -11.65 36.50 -5.63
N LEU A 22 -12.06 35.30 -6.04
CA LEU A 22 -11.58 34.06 -5.46
C LEU A 22 -11.00 33.24 -6.60
N ALA A 23 -9.90 33.76 -7.18
CA ALA A 23 -8.92 32.90 -7.80
C ALA A 23 -8.40 31.99 -6.69
N GLN A 24 -9.03 30.83 -6.55
CA GLN A 24 -8.66 29.77 -5.62
C GLN A 24 -7.18 29.49 -5.85
N GLN A 25 -6.32 29.95 -4.93
CA GLN A 25 -4.88 29.69 -5.00
C GLN A 25 -4.71 28.19 -5.17
N LYS A 26 -4.25 27.78 -6.36
CA LYS A 26 -3.88 26.38 -6.62
C LYS A 26 -2.82 26.03 -5.59
N THR A 27 -3.16 25.12 -4.69
CA THR A 27 -2.20 24.64 -3.70
C THR A 27 -1.24 23.69 -4.43
N ILE A 28 0.04 23.71 -4.07
CA ILE A 28 1.10 22.93 -4.76
C ILE A 28 0.71 21.46 -4.97
N PHE A 29 -0.02 20.87 -4.01
CA PHE A 29 -0.41 19.45 -4.00
C PHE A 29 -1.88 19.18 -4.35
N SER A 30 -2.69 20.18 -4.72
CA SER A 30 -4.07 19.93 -5.16
C SER A 30 -4.11 19.34 -6.57
N LYS A 31 -5.27 18.79 -6.95
CA LYS A 31 -5.58 18.52 -8.36
C LYS A 31 -5.30 19.78 -9.21
N ASN A 32 -4.66 19.60 -10.36
CA ASN A 32 -4.20 20.68 -11.25
C ASN A 32 -3.22 21.67 -10.61
N GLY A 33 -2.60 21.30 -9.49
CA GLY A 33 -1.46 21.99 -8.88
C GLY A 33 -0.14 21.50 -9.46
N GLU A 34 0.96 22.15 -9.07
CA GLU A 34 2.30 21.91 -9.61
C GLU A 34 2.73 20.44 -9.52
N ILE A 35 2.52 19.79 -8.37
CA ILE A 35 2.95 18.40 -8.17
C ILE A 35 2.08 17.43 -8.97
N HIS A 36 0.78 17.72 -9.08
CA HIS A 36 -0.10 16.95 -9.95
C HIS A 36 0.38 17.01 -11.40
N ASP A 37 0.64 18.21 -11.93
CA ASP A 37 1.10 18.42 -13.30
C ASP A 37 2.47 17.74 -13.53
N GLN A 38 3.37 17.78 -12.53
CA GLN A 38 4.65 17.09 -12.58
C GLN A 38 4.48 15.56 -12.67
N VAL A 39 3.60 14.96 -11.87
CA VAL A 39 3.34 13.52 -11.87
C VAL A 39 2.71 13.09 -13.21
N ILE A 40 1.74 13.85 -13.72
CA ILE A 40 1.12 13.59 -15.03
C ILE A 40 2.16 13.67 -16.15
N ALA A 41 3.00 14.72 -16.18
CA ALA A 41 4.05 14.86 -17.18
C ALA A 41 5.07 13.70 -17.12
N ALA A 42 5.42 13.24 -15.91
CA ALA A 42 6.31 12.10 -15.73
C ALA A 42 5.68 10.78 -16.17
N TRP A 43 4.38 10.59 -15.94
CA TRP A 43 3.63 9.46 -16.49
C TRP A 43 3.70 9.44 -18.01
N GLU A 44 3.38 10.57 -18.66
CA GLU A 44 3.30 10.68 -20.11
C GLU A 44 4.67 10.50 -20.80
N SER A 45 5.73 11.06 -20.21
CA SER A 45 7.07 11.10 -20.82
C SER A 45 7.97 9.92 -20.44
N GLN A 46 7.73 9.27 -19.30
CA GLN A 46 8.64 8.27 -18.75
C GLN A 46 7.90 6.99 -18.31
N PHE A 47 7.01 7.09 -17.33
CA PHE A 47 6.58 5.90 -16.59
C PHE A 47 5.59 5.02 -17.35
N ARG A 48 4.73 5.59 -18.20
CA ARG A 48 3.83 4.79 -19.05
C ARG A 48 4.61 3.81 -19.92
N SER A 49 5.66 4.31 -20.58
CA SER A 49 6.55 3.48 -21.40
C SER A 49 7.32 2.47 -20.54
N TYR A 50 7.90 2.92 -19.41
CA TYR A 50 8.62 2.05 -18.48
C TYR A 50 7.80 0.84 -18.03
N TYR A 51 6.58 1.03 -17.49
CA TYR A 51 5.75 -0.08 -17.03
C TYR A 51 5.32 -0.99 -18.19
N THR A 52 5.02 -0.41 -19.36
CA THR A 52 4.68 -1.19 -20.57
C THR A 52 5.85 -2.09 -20.96
N THR A 53 7.06 -1.54 -21.01
CA THR A 53 8.28 -2.30 -21.33
C THR A 53 8.59 -3.36 -20.27
N GLU A 54 8.51 -3.04 -18.98
CA GLU A 54 8.81 -4.00 -17.91
C GLU A 54 7.83 -5.17 -17.92
N ILE A 55 6.53 -4.91 -18.05
CA ILE A 55 5.52 -5.97 -18.16
C ILE A 55 5.74 -6.78 -19.43
N GLN A 56 5.91 -6.14 -20.59
CA GLN A 56 6.13 -6.86 -21.85
C GLN A 56 7.37 -7.74 -21.81
N LYS A 57 8.49 -7.21 -21.33
CA LYS A 57 9.75 -7.92 -21.25
C LYS A 57 9.68 -9.05 -20.22
N ARG A 58 9.34 -8.73 -18.97
CA ARG A 58 9.47 -9.68 -17.86
C ARG A 58 8.33 -10.67 -17.81
N LEU A 59 7.07 -10.22 -17.88
CA LEU A 59 5.93 -11.13 -17.80
C LEU A 59 5.81 -11.99 -19.06
N PHE A 60 5.80 -11.36 -20.24
CA PHE A 60 5.53 -12.05 -21.49
C PHE A 60 6.78 -12.62 -22.16
N GLY A 61 7.89 -11.87 -22.14
CA GLY A 61 9.15 -12.32 -22.75
C GLY A 61 9.91 -13.34 -21.90
N GLU A 62 10.10 -13.06 -20.62
CA GLU A 62 10.92 -13.88 -19.72
C GLU A 62 10.10 -14.89 -18.90
N GLY A 63 8.79 -14.70 -18.76
CA GLY A 63 7.95 -15.52 -17.89
C GLY A 63 8.16 -15.25 -16.39
N ASP A 64 8.69 -14.08 -16.05
CA ASP A 64 8.93 -13.61 -14.68
C ASP A 64 7.67 -12.93 -14.12
N VAL A 65 6.85 -13.71 -13.40
CA VAL A 65 5.63 -13.21 -12.75
C VAL A 65 5.93 -12.23 -11.62
N TYR A 66 7.17 -12.18 -11.12
CA TYR A 66 7.51 -11.26 -10.03
C TYR A 66 7.41 -9.79 -10.44
N VAL A 67 7.41 -9.48 -11.74
CA VAL A 67 7.13 -8.12 -12.22
C VAL A 67 5.76 -7.60 -11.76
N LEU A 68 4.77 -8.47 -11.57
CA LEU A 68 3.45 -8.09 -11.05
C LEU A 68 3.51 -7.53 -9.63
N TYR A 69 4.37 -8.13 -8.80
CA TYR A 69 4.68 -7.61 -7.48
C TYR A 69 5.39 -6.26 -7.58
N ASP A 70 6.45 -6.20 -8.41
CA ASP A 70 7.33 -5.03 -8.53
C ASP A 70 6.59 -3.79 -9.05
N VAL A 71 5.71 -3.92 -10.05
CA VAL A 71 4.96 -2.76 -10.58
C VAL A 71 3.95 -2.22 -9.57
N GLN A 72 3.33 -3.09 -8.77
CA GLN A 72 2.36 -2.67 -7.76
C GLN A 72 3.04 -1.83 -6.66
N ILE A 73 4.13 -2.34 -6.07
CA ILE A 73 4.89 -1.60 -5.04
C ILE A 73 5.74 -0.47 -5.64
N GLY A 74 6.05 -0.56 -6.93
CA GLY A 74 6.81 0.41 -7.70
C GLY A 74 6.00 1.65 -8.07
N GLY A 75 4.97 2.03 -7.32
CA GLY A 75 4.25 3.29 -7.54
C GLY A 75 3.08 3.24 -8.51
N LEU A 76 2.81 2.12 -9.20
CA LEU A 76 1.60 2.02 -10.02
C LEU A 76 0.32 2.03 -9.17
N GLN A 77 0.37 1.47 -7.95
CA GLN A 77 -0.72 1.62 -6.98
C GLN A 77 -0.94 3.08 -6.59
N ALA A 78 0.12 3.78 -6.18
CA ALA A 78 0.06 5.19 -5.76
C ALA A 78 -0.52 6.08 -6.87
N PHE A 79 -0.08 5.86 -8.11
CA PHE A 79 -0.60 6.58 -9.27
C PHE A 79 -2.06 6.24 -9.59
N THR A 80 -2.46 4.97 -9.48
CA THR A 80 -3.87 4.55 -9.63
C THR A 80 -4.75 5.25 -8.59
N GLU A 81 -4.30 5.31 -7.34
CA GLU A 81 -5.04 5.99 -6.27
C GLU A 81 -5.08 7.51 -6.45
N MET A 82 -3.99 8.12 -6.93
CA MET A 82 -3.97 9.55 -7.27
C MET A 82 -4.99 9.87 -8.36
N THR A 83 -4.99 9.12 -9.46
CA THR A 83 -5.90 9.35 -10.59
C THR A 83 -7.35 9.11 -10.19
N ARG A 84 -7.63 8.16 -9.28
CA ARG A 84 -8.94 8.01 -8.65
C ARG A 84 -9.34 9.27 -7.87
N ARG A 85 -8.50 9.73 -6.93
CA ARG A 85 -8.78 10.94 -6.11
C ARG A 85 -9.01 12.18 -6.99
N CYS A 86 -8.21 12.33 -8.04
CA CYS A 86 -8.26 13.47 -8.94
C CYS A 86 -9.29 13.30 -10.07
N LYS A 87 -9.87 12.12 -10.26
CA LYS A 87 -10.78 11.79 -11.37
C LYS A 87 -10.13 12.02 -12.73
N ASP A 88 -8.89 11.61 -12.88
CA ASP A 88 -8.11 11.75 -14.12
C ASP A 88 -8.48 10.62 -15.08
N THR A 89 -9.68 10.69 -15.65
CA THR A 89 -10.29 9.62 -16.44
C THR A 89 -9.45 9.17 -17.63
N ARG A 90 -8.69 10.09 -18.24
CA ARG A 90 -7.71 9.75 -19.28
C ARG A 90 -6.63 8.82 -18.76
N GLN A 91 -5.98 9.16 -17.64
CA GLN A 91 -4.92 8.35 -17.05
C GLN A 91 -5.46 7.02 -16.53
N ILE A 92 -6.66 7.00 -15.92
CA ILE A 92 -7.36 5.76 -15.54
C ILE A 92 -7.48 4.83 -16.76
N ALA A 93 -7.92 5.35 -17.92
CA ALA A 93 -8.03 4.57 -19.14
C ALA A 93 -6.67 4.11 -19.71
N GLU A 94 -5.64 4.95 -19.63
CA GLU A 94 -4.28 4.58 -20.04
C GLU A 94 -3.69 3.45 -19.19
N ILE A 95 -3.90 3.47 -17.86
CA ILE A 95 -3.48 2.37 -16.97
C ILE A 95 -4.26 1.09 -17.30
N ALA A 96 -5.56 1.19 -17.56
CA ALA A 96 -6.39 0.03 -17.92
C ALA A 96 -5.89 -0.63 -19.21
N ASN A 97 -5.59 0.16 -20.24
CA ASN A 97 -5.01 -0.32 -21.49
C ASN A 97 -3.66 -1.00 -21.29
N LEU A 98 -2.81 -0.45 -20.40
CA LEU A 98 -1.52 -1.02 -20.06
C LEU A 98 -1.64 -2.38 -19.36
N LEU A 99 -2.61 -2.52 -18.45
CA LEU A 99 -2.77 -3.74 -17.65
C LEU A 99 -3.68 -4.80 -18.28
N ASN A 100 -4.52 -4.43 -19.25
CA ASN A 100 -5.44 -5.36 -19.90
C ASN A 100 -4.77 -6.62 -20.50
N PRO A 101 -3.58 -6.54 -21.15
CA PRO A 101 -2.90 -7.74 -21.64
C PRO A 101 -2.56 -8.77 -20.56
N VAL A 102 -2.38 -8.35 -19.29
CA VAL A 102 -1.94 -9.24 -18.20
C VAL A 102 -2.92 -10.38 -17.92
N PHE A 103 -4.21 -10.20 -18.24
CA PHE A 103 -5.19 -11.29 -18.15
C PHE A 103 -4.89 -12.45 -19.09
N ALA A 104 -4.30 -12.17 -20.27
CA ALA A 104 -3.89 -13.20 -21.22
C ALA A 104 -2.65 -13.99 -20.77
N ALA A 105 -1.94 -13.53 -19.73
CA ALA A 105 -0.81 -14.24 -19.14
C ALA A 105 -1.21 -15.32 -18.12
N LEU A 106 -2.51 -15.45 -17.81
CA LEU A 106 -3.03 -16.52 -16.97
C LEU A 106 -2.88 -17.87 -17.69
N LYS A 107 -2.24 -18.84 -17.03
CA LYS A 107 -1.95 -20.19 -17.57
C LYS A 107 -2.53 -21.27 -16.66
N PRO A 108 -2.83 -22.47 -17.19
CA PRO A 108 -3.28 -23.60 -16.36
C PRO A 108 -2.31 -23.90 -15.22
N ILE A 109 -2.85 -24.08 -14.02
CA ILE A 109 -2.05 -24.38 -12.82
C ILE A 109 -1.93 -25.91 -12.70
N PRO A 110 -0.70 -26.47 -12.67
CA PRO A 110 -0.49 -27.90 -12.54
C PRO A 110 -1.19 -28.47 -11.29
N GLY A 111 -1.94 -29.57 -11.47
CA GLY A 111 -2.63 -30.26 -10.37
C GLY A 111 -3.87 -29.53 -9.82
N SER A 112 -4.35 -28.48 -10.49
CA SER A 112 -5.61 -27.82 -10.15
C SER A 112 -6.76 -28.32 -11.04
N ASN A 113 -8.02 -28.14 -10.59
CA ASN A 113 -9.23 -28.46 -11.36
C ASN A 113 -9.45 -27.48 -12.53
N ASN A 114 -8.54 -27.47 -13.51
CA ASN A 114 -8.57 -26.62 -14.71
C ASN A 114 -8.61 -25.11 -14.42
N SER A 115 -8.02 -24.66 -13.31
CA SER A 115 -7.93 -23.23 -13.02
C SER A 115 -6.66 -22.63 -13.61
N ASN A 116 -6.73 -21.34 -13.96
CA ASN A 116 -5.60 -20.59 -14.47
C ASN A 116 -5.00 -19.67 -13.38
N GLY A 117 -3.72 -19.33 -13.47
CA GLY A 117 -3.03 -18.40 -12.58
C GLY A 117 -1.79 -17.82 -13.26
N TRP A 118 -1.15 -16.82 -12.64
CA TRP A 118 0.12 -16.31 -13.14
C TRP A 118 1.25 -17.25 -12.70
N ILE A 119 1.69 -18.10 -13.64
CA ILE A 119 2.71 -19.12 -13.40
C ILE A 119 4.09 -18.59 -13.80
N CYS A 120 5.04 -18.64 -12.86
CA CYS A 120 6.45 -18.39 -13.14
C CYS A 120 6.94 -19.43 -14.16
N SER A 121 7.35 -18.98 -15.35
CA SER A 121 7.92 -19.84 -16.39
C SER A 121 9.37 -19.50 -16.75
N GLY A 122 9.93 -18.44 -16.18
CA GLY A 122 11.32 -18.07 -16.39
C GLY A 122 11.72 -16.78 -15.68
N GLY A 123 12.85 -16.21 -16.09
CA GLY A 123 13.43 -15.00 -15.52
C GLY A 123 14.27 -15.22 -14.25
N PRO A 124 15.09 -14.21 -13.88
CA PRO A 124 16.11 -14.36 -12.85
C PRO A 124 15.51 -14.62 -11.46
N ILE A 125 14.37 -13.98 -11.14
CA ILE A 125 13.75 -14.10 -9.82
C ILE A 125 13.06 -15.46 -9.68
N CYS A 126 12.17 -15.83 -10.60
CA CYS A 126 11.50 -17.13 -10.52
C CYS A 126 12.50 -18.30 -10.50
N THR A 127 13.62 -18.18 -11.22
CA THR A 127 14.69 -19.19 -11.21
C THR A 127 15.42 -19.23 -9.88
N ALA A 128 15.91 -18.07 -9.39
CA ALA A 128 16.71 -18.01 -8.16
C ALA A 128 15.95 -18.50 -6.92
N TYR A 129 14.63 -18.32 -6.88
CA TYR A 129 13.78 -18.74 -5.77
C TYR A 129 13.06 -20.09 -5.98
N GLY A 130 13.31 -20.80 -7.09
CA GLY A 130 12.72 -22.13 -7.33
C GLY A 130 11.20 -22.12 -7.57
N PHE A 131 10.70 -21.06 -8.20
CA PHE A 131 9.28 -20.86 -8.50
C PHE A 131 8.87 -21.31 -9.90
N ILE A 132 9.80 -21.82 -10.72
CA ILE A 132 9.47 -22.30 -12.07
C ILE A 132 8.36 -23.37 -12.02
N GLY A 133 7.35 -23.19 -12.87
CA GLY A 133 6.15 -24.03 -12.95
C GLY A 133 5.12 -23.80 -11.84
N LYS A 134 5.34 -22.82 -10.97
CA LYS A 134 4.46 -22.52 -9.83
C LYS A 134 3.87 -21.12 -9.94
N GLU A 135 2.69 -20.98 -9.40
CA GLU A 135 2.18 -19.67 -9.02
C GLU A 135 2.95 -19.16 -7.80
N VAL A 136 3.18 -17.84 -7.73
CA VAL A 136 3.64 -17.18 -6.51
C VAL A 136 2.45 -16.46 -5.87
N PRO A 137 1.77 -17.05 -4.86
CA PRO A 137 0.48 -16.54 -4.38
C PRO A 137 0.50 -15.08 -3.95
N LEU A 138 1.57 -14.64 -3.28
CA LEU A 138 1.74 -13.24 -2.88
C LEU A 138 1.76 -12.30 -4.08
N CYS A 139 2.51 -12.62 -5.14
CA CYS A 139 2.56 -11.80 -6.36
C CYS A 139 1.18 -11.73 -7.02
N SER A 140 0.50 -12.87 -7.16
CA SER A 140 -0.84 -12.94 -7.75
C SER A 140 -1.86 -12.11 -6.98
N VAL A 141 -2.00 -12.34 -5.67
CA VAL A 141 -3.04 -11.71 -4.85
C VAL A 141 -2.79 -10.21 -4.66
N GLN A 142 -1.53 -9.80 -4.51
CA GLN A 142 -1.17 -8.38 -4.41
C GLN A 142 -1.48 -7.63 -5.71
N PHE A 143 -1.15 -8.23 -6.85
CA PHE A 143 -1.45 -7.64 -8.15
C PHE A 143 -2.96 -7.62 -8.44
N LEU A 144 -3.71 -8.60 -7.97
CA LEU A 144 -5.18 -8.53 -8.00
C LEU A 144 -5.72 -7.35 -7.20
N GLY A 145 -5.09 -6.99 -6.08
CA GLY A 145 -5.43 -5.76 -5.35
C GLY A 145 -5.29 -4.51 -6.21
N LEU A 146 -4.25 -4.41 -7.04
CA LEU A 146 -4.09 -3.31 -8.00
C LEU A 146 -5.16 -3.33 -9.10
N LEU A 147 -5.45 -4.50 -9.67
CA LEU A 147 -6.48 -4.65 -10.69
C LEU A 147 -7.88 -4.31 -10.15
N GLY A 148 -8.19 -4.74 -8.92
CA GLY A 148 -9.42 -4.41 -8.20
C GLY A 148 -9.55 -2.90 -7.97
N ALA A 149 -8.49 -2.25 -7.50
CA ALA A 149 -8.46 -0.80 -7.33
C ALA A 149 -8.67 -0.06 -8.66
N LEU A 150 -8.05 -0.52 -9.76
CA LEU A 150 -8.27 0.12 -11.06
C LEU A 150 -9.69 -0.10 -11.59
N ALA A 151 -10.22 -1.31 -11.47
CA ALA A 151 -11.56 -1.64 -11.96
C ALA A 151 -12.65 -0.84 -11.22
N THR A 152 -12.52 -0.72 -9.90
CA THR A 152 -13.42 0.10 -9.09
C THR A 152 -13.27 1.59 -9.42
N SER A 153 -12.03 2.08 -9.61
CA SER A 153 -11.79 3.46 -10.07
C SER A 153 -12.47 3.78 -11.41
N ILE A 154 -12.46 2.84 -12.36
CA ILE A 154 -13.19 2.96 -13.64
C ILE A 154 -14.70 3.06 -13.37
N SER A 155 -15.27 2.14 -12.58
CA SER A 155 -16.71 2.11 -12.28
C SER A 155 -17.19 3.37 -11.55
N GLU A 156 -16.38 3.91 -10.63
CA GLU A 156 -16.72 5.11 -9.87
C GLU A 156 -16.59 6.41 -10.69
N ASN A 157 -15.52 6.53 -11.49
CA ASN A 157 -15.12 7.82 -12.07
C ASN A 157 -15.45 7.96 -13.56
N ILE A 158 -15.71 6.86 -14.27
CA ILE A 158 -16.07 6.88 -15.69
C ILE A 158 -17.51 6.37 -15.82
N PRO A 159 -18.49 7.24 -16.08
CA PRO A 159 -19.88 6.84 -16.26
C PRO A 159 -20.03 5.69 -17.28
N ALA A 160 -20.88 4.71 -17.02
CA ALA A 160 -21.03 3.51 -17.87
C ALA A 160 -21.29 3.82 -19.36
N ARG A 161 -21.95 4.95 -19.66
CA ARG A 161 -22.20 5.45 -21.03
C ARG A 161 -20.95 6.01 -21.72
N GLN A 162 -19.93 6.41 -20.96
CA GLN A 162 -18.65 6.94 -21.43
C GLN A 162 -17.53 5.89 -21.41
N GLN A 163 -17.74 4.74 -20.76
CA GLN A 163 -16.78 3.64 -20.79
C GLN A 163 -16.72 3.03 -22.19
N THR A 164 -15.51 2.95 -22.75
CA THR A 164 -15.24 2.27 -24.02
C THR A 164 -15.43 0.75 -23.89
N ALA A 165 -15.42 0.03 -25.01
CA ALA A 165 -15.53 -1.42 -25.00
C ALA A 165 -14.37 -2.08 -24.22
N GLU A 166 -13.17 -1.51 -24.34
CA GLU A 166 -11.95 -1.98 -23.67
C GLU A 166 -12.04 -1.78 -22.16
N LEU A 167 -12.54 -0.64 -21.68
CA LEU A 167 -12.73 -0.41 -20.25
C LEU A 167 -13.78 -1.35 -19.65
N LYS A 168 -14.89 -1.57 -20.36
CA LYS A 168 -15.91 -2.54 -19.95
C LYS A 168 -15.35 -3.96 -19.91
N ALA A 169 -14.53 -4.33 -20.90
CA ALA A 169 -13.86 -5.62 -20.94
C ALA A 169 -12.87 -5.78 -19.77
N PHE A 170 -12.07 -4.75 -19.48
CA PHE A 170 -11.14 -4.74 -18.35
C PHE A 170 -11.87 -4.95 -17.02
N VAL A 171 -12.93 -4.19 -16.75
CA VAL A 171 -13.69 -4.29 -15.49
C VAL A 171 -14.31 -5.68 -15.33
N LYS A 172 -14.88 -6.25 -16.39
CA LYS A 172 -15.42 -7.62 -16.37
C LYS A 172 -14.33 -8.68 -16.19
N ALA A 173 -13.17 -8.52 -16.84
CA ALA A 173 -12.03 -9.42 -16.68
C ALA A 173 -11.47 -9.37 -15.27
N ALA A 174 -11.31 -8.18 -14.69
CA ALA A 174 -10.88 -7.99 -13.31
C ALA A 174 -11.86 -8.68 -12.34
N PHE A 175 -13.17 -8.43 -12.46
CA PHE A 175 -14.19 -9.11 -11.65
C PHE A 175 -14.07 -10.64 -11.76
N ASN A 176 -14.00 -11.14 -13.00
CA ASN A 176 -13.92 -12.57 -13.29
C ASN A 176 -12.68 -13.20 -12.63
N THR A 177 -11.51 -12.61 -12.85
CA THR A 177 -10.26 -13.12 -12.29
C THR A 177 -10.28 -13.03 -10.77
N MET A 178 -10.73 -11.93 -10.17
CA MET A 178 -10.84 -11.84 -8.70
C MET A 178 -11.72 -12.95 -8.12
N ALA A 179 -12.91 -13.18 -8.71
CA ALA A 179 -13.82 -14.22 -8.26
C ALA A 179 -13.21 -15.63 -8.38
N VAL A 180 -12.66 -15.98 -9.54
CA VAL A 180 -12.05 -17.30 -9.78
C VAL A 180 -10.85 -17.55 -8.86
N GLN A 181 -9.97 -16.56 -8.72
CA GLN A 181 -8.75 -16.71 -7.93
C GLN A 181 -9.06 -16.81 -6.42
N LEU A 182 -9.93 -15.95 -5.91
CA LEU A 182 -10.37 -16.04 -4.51
C LEU A 182 -11.08 -17.36 -4.23
N ASP A 183 -11.99 -17.80 -5.09
CA ASP A 183 -12.72 -19.06 -4.88
C ASP A 183 -11.76 -20.26 -4.79
N ARG A 184 -10.71 -20.27 -5.62
CA ARG A 184 -9.65 -21.27 -5.62
C ARG A 184 -8.78 -21.24 -4.38
N TRP A 185 -8.39 -20.06 -3.90
CA TRP A 185 -7.53 -19.94 -2.72
C TRP A 185 -8.29 -20.15 -1.41
N LEU A 186 -9.54 -19.70 -1.33
CA LEU A 186 -10.42 -19.79 -0.17
C LEU A 186 -11.10 -21.17 -0.09
N THR A 187 -10.25 -22.19 0.10
CA THR A 187 -10.65 -23.59 0.29
C THR A 187 -11.03 -23.88 1.74
N SER A 188 -11.66 -25.05 1.98
CA SER A 188 -11.88 -25.57 3.33
C SER A 188 -10.57 -25.70 4.13
N GLY A 189 -9.46 -26.04 3.46
CA GLY A 189 -8.13 -26.09 4.06
C GLY A 189 -7.64 -24.72 4.54
N TYR A 190 -7.80 -23.68 3.71
CA TYR A 190 -7.48 -22.31 4.09
C TYR A 190 -8.32 -21.86 5.29
N PHE A 191 -9.63 -22.11 5.28
CA PHE A 191 -10.50 -21.75 6.40
C PHE A 191 -10.18 -22.55 7.67
N SER A 192 -9.81 -23.82 7.57
CA SER A 192 -9.30 -24.60 8.72
C SER A 192 -8.06 -23.93 9.32
N TYR A 193 -7.16 -23.43 8.48
CA TYR A 193 -5.98 -22.69 8.93
C TYR A 193 -6.35 -21.34 9.59
N VAL A 194 -7.31 -20.58 9.05
CA VAL A 194 -7.84 -19.37 9.69
C VAL A 194 -8.45 -19.68 11.06
N ASN A 195 -9.32 -20.69 11.16
CA ASN A 195 -9.94 -21.12 12.41
C ASN A 195 -8.91 -21.48 13.48
N LYS A 196 -7.80 -22.13 13.09
CA LYS A 196 -6.72 -22.49 14.02
C LYS A 196 -5.93 -21.28 14.52
N ARG A 197 -5.78 -20.23 13.70
CA ARG A 197 -5.03 -19.02 14.06
C ARG A 197 -5.84 -18.04 14.89
N LEU A 198 -7.15 -17.94 14.63
CA LEU A 198 -8.04 -16.97 15.25
C LEU A 198 -7.94 -16.91 16.79
N PRO A 199 -7.98 -18.04 17.54
CA PRO A 199 -7.91 -17.99 19.01
C PRO A 199 -6.47 -17.84 19.56
N VAL A 200 -5.45 -17.89 18.71
CA VAL A 200 -4.04 -17.85 19.16
C VAL A 200 -3.70 -16.45 19.63
N THR A 201 -3.07 -16.35 20.81
CA THR A 201 -2.58 -15.09 21.39
C THR A 201 -1.05 -15.04 21.38
N VAL A 202 -0.48 -13.88 21.73
CA VAL A 202 0.97 -13.63 21.74
C VAL A 202 1.72 -14.54 22.73
N GLU A 203 1.06 -14.99 23.79
CA GLU A 203 1.60 -15.88 24.83
C GLU A 203 1.88 -17.29 24.29
N ALA A 204 1.17 -17.72 23.25
CA ALA A 204 1.38 -19.02 22.61
C ALA A 204 2.65 -19.06 21.73
N ILE A 205 3.24 -17.90 21.43
CA ILE A 205 4.41 -17.78 20.56
C ILE A 205 5.69 -18.07 21.37
N LYS A 206 6.13 -19.33 21.31
CA LYS A 206 7.30 -19.85 22.05
C LYS A 206 8.52 -20.18 21.17
N ALA A 207 8.35 -20.28 19.85
CA ALA A 207 9.41 -20.69 18.93
C ALA A 207 9.32 -19.92 17.60
N LYS A 208 10.27 -20.20 16.69
CA LYS A 208 10.32 -19.71 15.30
C LYS A 208 9.20 -20.31 14.44
N ASN A 209 7.95 -20.21 14.87
CA ASN A 209 6.80 -20.78 14.19
C ASN A 209 6.00 -19.68 13.49
N SER A 210 6.10 -19.60 12.17
CA SER A 210 5.35 -18.66 11.33
C SER A 210 3.90 -19.09 11.06
N ASN A 211 3.48 -20.27 11.49
CA ASN A 211 2.12 -20.80 11.24
C ASN A 211 1.00 -20.04 11.96
N TYR A 212 1.32 -19.05 12.80
CA TYR A 212 0.35 -18.26 13.55
C TYR A 212 0.23 -16.82 13.08
N PHE A 213 1.05 -16.41 12.11
CA PHE A 213 1.10 -15.04 11.64
C PHE A 213 -0.17 -14.67 10.89
N PHE A 214 -0.53 -13.40 10.98
CA PHE A 214 -1.34 -12.75 9.95
C PHE A 214 -0.42 -12.36 8.80
N THR A 215 -0.68 -12.91 7.61
CA THR A 215 0.24 -12.81 6.48
C THR A 215 -0.21 -11.76 5.48
N ASP A 216 0.71 -11.32 4.60
CA ASP A 216 0.38 -10.42 3.49
C ASP A 216 -0.76 -10.99 2.61
N VAL A 217 -0.80 -12.32 2.43
CA VAL A 217 -1.84 -13.00 1.63
C VAL A 217 -3.21 -12.88 2.28
N ASP A 218 -3.31 -12.99 3.61
CA ASP A 218 -4.58 -12.81 4.31
C ASP A 218 -5.12 -11.39 4.13
N LEU A 219 -4.25 -10.38 4.25
CA LEU A 219 -4.62 -8.97 4.02
C LEU A 219 -5.12 -8.76 2.59
N TRP A 220 -4.41 -9.28 1.60
CA TRP A 220 -4.79 -9.10 0.20
C TRP A 220 -6.06 -9.86 -0.17
N HIS A 221 -6.34 -11.03 0.41
CA HIS A 221 -7.66 -11.66 0.23
C HIS A 221 -8.80 -10.73 0.68
N LEU A 222 -8.66 -10.07 1.84
CA LEU A 222 -9.65 -9.12 2.33
C LEU A 222 -9.78 -7.90 1.39
N THR A 223 -8.66 -7.37 0.90
CA THR A 223 -8.66 -6.24 -0.04
C THR A 223 -9.40 -6.60 -1.33
N VAL A 224 -9.09 -7.75 -1.93
CA VAL A 224 -9.71 -8.21 -3.18
C VAL A 224 -11.19 -8.55 -2.98
N LEU A 225 -11.57 -9.16 -1.85
CA LEU A 225 -12.98 -9.39 -1.50
C LEU A 225 -13.76 -8.07 -1.37
N SER A 226 -13.12 -7.03 -0.86
CA SER A 226 -13.72 -5.71 -0.68
C SER A 226 -13.95 -5.02 -2.04
N ASP A 227 -12.96 -4.98 -2.92
CA ASP A 227 -13.15 -4.44 -4.29
C ASP A 227 -14.15 -5.29 -5.10
N LEU A 228 -14.16 -6.61 -4.93
CA LEU A 228 -15.14 -7.49 -5.57
C LEU A 228 -16.57 -7.18 -5.13
N SER A 229 -16.79 -6.84 -3.85
CA SER A 229 -18.11 -6.39 -3.38
C SER A 229 -18.55 -5.08 -4.02
N GLU A 230 -17.63 -4.15 -4.22
CA GLU A 230 -17.89 -2.87 -4.88
C GLU A 230 -18.36 -3.10 -6.31
N LEU A 231 -17.58 -3.84 -7.10
CA LEU A 231 -17.91 -4.12 -8.49
C LEU A 231 -19.26 -4.83 -8.63
N TYR A 232 -19.56 -5.77 -7.72
CA TYR A 232 -20.86 -6.44 -7.71
C TYR A 232 -22.02 -5.46 -7.48
N GLU A 233 -21.90 -4.57 -6.48
CA GLU A 233 -22.92 -3.55 -6.19
C GLU A 233 -23.06 -2.51 -7.32
N PHE A 234 -21.98 -2.26 -8.09
CA PHE A 234 -22.03 -1.49 -9.33
C PHE A 234 -22.67 -2.23 -10.52
N GLY A 235 -23.12 -3.48 -10.34
CA GLY A 235 -23.77 -4.30 -11.35
C GLY A 235 -22.81 -4.95 -12.35
N VAL A 236 -21.52 -5.04 -12.02
CA VAL A 236 -20.55 -5.75 -12.85
C VAL A 236 -20.82 -7.26 -12.78
N GLN A 237 -20.91 -7.88 -13.95
CA GLN A 237 -21.06 -9.32 -14.09
C GLN A 237 -19.75 -9.96 -14.52
N ALA A 238 -19.55 -11.23 -14.16
CA ALA A 238 -18.40 -12.00 -14.59
C ALA A 238 -18.31 -12.09 -16.12
N ALA A 239 -17.09 -12.07 -16.64
CA ALA A 239 -16.82 -12.22 -18.06
C ALA A 239 -17.13 -13.63 -18.59
N THR A 240 -17.07 -14.65 -17.73
CA THR A 240 -17.29 -16.06 -18.09
C THR A 240 -18.23 -16.76 -17.11
N ALA A 241 -18.78 -17.91 -17.53
CA ALA A 241 -19.59 -18.78 -16.67
C ALA A 241 -18.80 -19.32 -15.46
N GLU A 242 -17.50 -19.55 -15.63
CA GLU A 242 -16.60 -19.95 -14.54
C GLU A 242 -16.54 -18.87 -13.46
N GLY A 243 -16.36 -17.59 -13.85
CA GLY A 243 -16.35 -16.49 -12.88
C GLY A 243 -17.69 -16.28 -12.18
N ALA A 244 -18.81 -16.48 -12.89
CA ALA A 244 -20.14 -16.43 -12.27
C ALA A 244 -20.31 -17.52 -11.21
N LYS A 245 -19.92 -18.77 -11.53
CA LYS A 245 -19.94 -19.90 -10.60
C LYS A 245 -18.99 -19.69 -9.42
N ALA A 246 -17.80 -19.14 -9.67
CA ALA A 246 -16.82 -18.84 -8.61
C ALA A 246 -17.37 -17.78 -7.64
N PHE A 247 -18.02 -16.73 -8.16
CA PHE A 247 -18.66 -15.73 -7.31
C PHE A 247 -19.80 -16.33 -6.48
N GLU A 248 -20.66 -17.14 -7.07
CA GLU A 248 -21.72 -17.86 -6.35
C GLU A 248 -21.15 -18.78 -5.25
N SER A 249 -20.07 -19.51 -5.56
CA SER A 249 -19.35 -20.32 -4.58
C SER A 249 -18.82 -19.48 -3.42
N LEU A 250 -18.27 -18.28 -3.68
CA LEU A 250 -17.86 -17.33 -2.63
C LEU A 250 -19.06 -16.84 -1.80
N GLN A 251 -20.22 -16.59 -2.42
CA GLN A 251 -21.44 -16.24 -1.70
C GLN A 251 -21.89 -17.35 -0.73
N ASN A 252 -21.64 -18.61 -1.07
CA ASN A 252 -21.90 -19.76 -0.19
C ASN A 252 -20.83 -19.95 0.91
N LYS A 253 -19.73 -19.17 0.88
CA LYS A 253 -18.63 -19.22 1.85
C LYS A 253 -18.63 -18.03 2.82
N LYS A 254 -19.67 -17.19 2.85
CA LYS A 254 -19.74 -15.95 3.65
C LYS A 254 -19.33 -16.12 5.12
N ASP A 255 -19.87 -17.10 5.82
CA ASP A 255 -19.54 -17.34 7.24
C ASP A 255 -18.06 -17.65 7.45
N ASN A 256 -17.41 -18.30 6.49
CA ASN A 256 -15.98 -18.56 6.53
C ASN A 256 -15.16 -17.34 6.12
N ILE A 257 -15.67 -16.52 5.19
CA ILE A 257 -15.07 -15.23 4.83
C ILE A 257 -15.09 -14.25 6.02
N HIS A 258 -16.16 -14.23 6.82
CA HIS A 258 -16.25 -13.42 8.05
C HIS A 258 -15.08 -13.68 8.99
N LYS A 259 -14.68 -14.95 9.12
CA LYS A 259 -13.56 -15.35 9.98
C LYS A 259 -12.22 -14.80 9.53
N ILE A 260 -12.04 -14.47 8.24
CA ILE A 260 -10.83 -13.80 7.76
C ILE A 260 -10.80 -12.36 8.27
N PHE A 261 -11.95 -11.66 8.23
CA PHE A 261 -12.06 -10.32 8.81
C PHE A 261 -11.91 -10.35 10.33
N ASP A 262 -12.49 -11.34 11.01
CA ASP A 262 -12.31 -11.51 12.45
C ASP A 262 -10.86 -11.83 12.81
N LEU A 263 -10.13 -12.57 11.96
CA LEU A 263 -8.69 -12.77 12.12
C LEU A 263 -7.92 -11.45 12.00
N PHE A 264 -8.26 -10.60 11.02
CA PHE A 264 -7.66 -9.27 10.90
C PHE A 264 -7.90 -8.41 12.16
N LEU A 265 -9.12 -8.43 12.70
CA LEU A 265 -9.47 -7.73 13.94
C LEU A 265 -8.71 -8.30 15.15
N ALA A 266 -8.68 -9.62 15.31
CA ALA A 266 -7.95 -10.30 16.37
C ALA A 266 -6.43 -10.07 16.31
N ARG A 267 -5.93 -9.56 15.17
CA ARG A 267 -4.53 -9.24 14.93
C ARG A 267 -4.25 -7.74 14.89
N THR A 268 -5.29 -6.90 14.92
CA THR A 268 -5.16 -5.46 15.03
C THR A 268 -5.30 -5.04 16.49
N PHE A 269 -4.17 -4.70 17.12
CA PHE A 269 -4.12 -4.27 18.50
C PHE A 269 -4.40 -2.77 18.60
N LEU A 270 -5.56 -2.40 19.14
CA LEU A 270 -5.91 -1.02 19.45
C LEU A 270 -5.35 -0.63 20.83
N ILE A 271 -4.55 0.44 20.87
CA ILE A 271 -3.80 0.87 22.05
C ILE A 271 -4.17 2.32 22.34
N LYS A 272 -4.72 2.59 23.54
CA LYS A 272 -4.98 3.97 23.97
C LYS A 272 -3.69 4.76 24.03
N SER A 273 -3.74 6.00 23.57
CA SER A 273 -2.61 6.94 23.54
C SER A 273 -3.05 8.33 23.99
N ARG A 274 -2.09 9.26 24.10
CA ARG A 274 -2.41 10.63 24.53
C ARG A 274 -3.28 11.37 23.51
N ASN A 275 -3.10 11.08 22.22
CA ASN A 275 -3.81 11.74 21.13
C ASN A 275 -4.94 10.89 20.54
N GLY A 276 -5.34 9.81 21.23
CA GLY A 276 -6.47 8.97 20.84
C GLY A 276 -6.16 7.48 20.94
N VAL A 277 -6.21 6.80 19.80
CA VAL A 277 -5.97 5.36 19.69
C VAL A 277 -4.89 5.13 18.63
N ARG A 278 -3.96 4.22 18.90
CA ARG A 278 -2.96 3.71 17.96
C ARG A 278 -3.29 2.28 17.59
N ALA A 279 -2.83 1.82 16.42
CA ALA A 279 -3.01 0.44 15.99
C ALA A 279 -1.68 -0.25 15.65
N ALA A 280 -1.58 -1.53 15.98
CA ALA A 280 -0.46 -2.38 15.57
C ALA A 280 -0.96 -3.72 15.02
N ILE A 281 -0.49 -4.11 13.84
CA ILE A 281 -0.80 -5.40 13.23
C ILE A 281 0.15 -6.49 13.76
N ASP A 282 -0.42 -7.63 14.12
CA ASP A 282 0.28 -8.85 14.51
C ASP A 282 1.34 -8.62 15.62
N LYS A 283 1.03 -7.66 16.51
CA LYS A 283 1.92 -7.20 17.57
C LYS A 283 2.40 -8.38 18.42
N GLY A 284 3.72 -8.59 18.48
CA GLY A 284 4.36 -9.64 19.27
C GLY A 284 4.31 -11.05 18.67
N PHE A 285 3.62 -11.27 17.55
CA PHE A 285 3.62 -12.56 16.86
C PHE A 285 4.96 -12.83 16.16
N TRP A 286 5.66 -11.77 15.75
CA TRP A 286 6.91 -11.87 14.99
C TRP A 286 8.16 -11.80 15.87
N LYS A 287 8.03 -11.70 17.19
CA LYS A 287 9.15 -11.55 18.14
C LYS A 287 10.20 -12.67 18.05
N CYS A 288 9.79 -13.88 17.68
CA CYS A 288 10.68 -15.01 17.51
C CYS A 288 11.07 -15.25 16.05
N HIS A 289 10.62 -14.43 15.09
CA HIS A 289 10.99 -14.61 13.69
C HIS A 289 12.49 -14.37 13.48
N PHE A 290 13.13 -15.14 12.59
CA PHE A 290 14.57 -15.07 12.38
C PHE A 290 15.04 -13.66 12.00
N ASP A 291 14.28 -12.97 11.16
CA ASP A 291 14.60 -11.61 10.70
C ASP A 291 14.57 -10.56 11.82
N ASN A 292 13.86 -10.84 12.91
CA ASN A 292 13.65 -9.92 14.04
C ASN A 292 14.57 -10.21 15.23
N ARG A 293 15.51 -11.15 15.10
CA ARG A 293 16.35 -11.59 16.22
C ARG A 293 17.30 -10.50 16.77
N TYR A 294 17.51 -9.41 16.03
CA TYR A 294 18.26 -8.22 16.46
C TYR A 294 17.38 -6.96 16.56
N ALA A 295 16.06 -7.13 16.61
CA ALA A 295 15.09 -6.03 16.58
C ALA A 295 15.21 -5.05 17.77
N GLY A 296 15.76 -5.48 18.90
CA GLY A 296 16.07 -4.65 20.06
C GLY A 296 17.53 -4.17 20.13
N TYR A 297 18.40 -4.60 19.22
CA TYR A 297 19.79 -4.16 19.17
C TYR A 297 19.91 -2.88 18.35
N THR A 298 20.17 -1.73 19.00
CA THR A 298 20.10 -0.39 18.38
C THR A 298 21.45 0.27 18.11
N ASP A 299 22.56 -0.42 18.38
CA ASP A 299 23.89 0.16 18.18
C ASP A 299 24.26 0.25 16.70
N THR A 300 25.26 1.08 16.38
CA THR A 300 25.71 1.34 15.01
C THR A 300 26.59 0.23 14.44
N LEU A 301 27.19 -0.61 15.27
CA LEU A 301 28.03 -1.73 14.83
C LEU A 301 27.16 -2.82 14.17
N PRO A 302 27.39 -3.16 12.89
CA PRO A 302 26.64 -4.21 12.21
C PRO A 302 26.82 -5.57 12.89
N PRO A 303 25.74 -6.33 13.13
CA PRO A 303 25.86 -7.66 13.76
C PRO A 303 26.68 -8.66 12.95
N VAL A 304 26.65 -8.54 11.62
CA VAL A 304 27.43 -9.38 10.70
C VAL A 304 28.08 -8.54 9.61
N SER A 305 29.22 -9.01 9.13
CA SER A 305 29.92 -8.50 7.95
C SER A 305 30.33 -9.67 7.05
N TRP A 306 30.80 -9.36 5.84
CA TRP A 306 31.28 -10.35 4.88
C TRP A 306 32.75 -10.09 4.59
N VAL A 307 33.58 -11.13 4.72
CA VAL A 307 35.02 -11.07 4.46
C VAL A 307 35.39 -12.09 3.39
N PRO A 308 36.39 -11.81 2.53
CA PRO A 308 36.89 -12.80 1.58
C PRO A 308 37.37 -14.06 2.31
N ASP A 309 37.10 -15.23 1.75
CA ASP A 309 37.70 -16.49 2.19
C ASP A 309 38.95 -16.84 1.38
N ASN A 310 39.72 -17.83 1.86
CA ASN A 310 40.97 -18.26 1.24
C ASN A 310 40.79 -18.91 -0.15
N LYS A 311 39.55 -19.12 -0.60
CA LYS A 311 39.19 -19.73 -1.89
C LYS A 311 38.54 -18.72 -2.85
N GLY A 312 38.58 -17.43 -2.52
CA GLY A 312 37.97 -16.36 -3.33
C GLY A 312 36.46 -16.23 -3.17
N GLY A 313 35.85 -16.98 -2.25
CA GLY A 313 34.47 -16.82 -1.82
C GLY A 313 34.31 -15.75 -0.73
N TRP A 314 33.10 -15.62 -0.20
CA TRP A 314 32.80 -14.70 0.90
C TRP A 314 32.29 -15.47 2.10
N LYS A 315 32.89 -15.20 3.26
CA LYS A 315 32.50 -15.77 4.54
C LYS A 315 31.84 -14.70 5.41
N MET A 316 30.69 -15.05 5.99
CA MET A 316 30.06 -14.21 7.00
C MET A 316 30.91 -14.22 8.29
N LYS A 317 31.21 -13.04 8.82
CA LYS A 317 31.80 -12.84 10.14
C LYS A 317 30.76 -12.21 11.07
N THR A 318 30.45 -12.89 12.17
CA THR A 318 29.60 -12.34 13.23
C THR A 318 30.42 -11.43 14.12
N ALA A 319 30.04 -10.15 14.21
CA ALA A 319 30.66 -9.17 15.10
C ALA A 319 29.89 -9.04 16.42
N VAL A 320 28.55 -9.20 16.37
CA VAL A 320 27.67 -9.15 17.53
C VAL A 320 26.96 -10.50 17.65
N PRO A 321 27.37 -11.38 18.57
CA PRO A 321 26.65 -12.62 18.84
C PRO A 321 25.18 -12.34 19.14
N TRP A 322 24.29 -13.23 18.71
CA TRP A 322 22.89 -13.07 19.04
C TRP A 322 22.68 -13.25 20.55
N ASP A 323 21.88 -12.36 21.15
CA ASP A 323 21.48 -12.39 22.54
C ASP A 323 19.95 -12.25 22.67
N SER A 324 19.35 -12.95 23.63
CA SER A 324 17.89 -12.92 23.85
C SER A 324 17.36 -11.55 24.31
N SER A 325 18.21 -10.68 24.85
CA SER A 325 17.91 -9.28 25.18
C SER A 325 17.63 -8.43 23.94
N TYR A 326 18.06 -8.87 22.74
CA TYR A 326 17.76 -8.20 21.48
C TYR A 326 16.37 -8.54 20.93
N ILE A 327 15.57 -9.35 21.64
CA ILE A 327 14.19 -9.64 21.24
C ILE A 327 13.30 -8.43 21.54
N ALA A 328 12.76 -7.83 20.49
CA ALA A 328 11.64 -6.91 20.60
C ALA A 328 10.35 -7.69 20.89
N ARG A 329 9.86 -7.61 22.13
CA ARG A 329 8.70 -8.39 22.62
C ARG A 329 7.42 -8.15 21.82
N ASP A 330 7.26 -6.93 21.34
CA ASP A 330 6.08 -6.46 20.62
C ASP A 330 6.26 -6.49 19.10
N ALA A 331 7.37 -7.04 18.59
CA ALA A 331 7.65 -7.07 17.16
C ALA A 331 6.50 -7.76 16.39
N GLY A 332 5.92 -6.98 15.47
CA GLY A 332 4.98 -7.43 14.45
C GLY A 332 5.59 -7.23 13.07
N TRP A 333 4.80 -6.73 12.14
CA TRP A 333 5.28 -6.36 10.82
C TRP A 333 6.32 -5.22 10.90
N ASP A 334 7.25 -5.18 9.95
CA ASP A 334 8.10 -4.01 9.73
C ASP A 334 7.38 -2.94 8.89
N ILE A 335 7.91 -1.71 8.89
CA ILE A 335 7.30 -0.58 8.17
C ILE A 335 7.33 -0.76 6.64
N SER A 336 8.20 -1.62 6.11
CA SER A 336 8.23 -1.95 4.69
C SER A 336 7.10 -2.91 4.32
N HIS A 337 6.81 -3.92 5.14
CA HIS A 337 5.67 -4.83 4.88
C HIS A 337 4.33 -4.16 5.19
N SER A 338 4.28 -3.34 6.23
CA SER A 338 3.08 -2.60 6.65
C SER A 338 2.55 -1.63 5.60
N ARG A 339 3.32 -1.32 4.54
CA ARG A 339 2.87 -0.46 3.44
C ARG A 339 1.60 -1.00 2.77
N ARG A 340 1.37 -2.32 2.82
CA ARG A 340 0.18 -2.98 2.27
C ARG A 340 -1.10 -2.64 3.03
N LEU A 341 -0.99 -2.21 4.28
CA LEU A 341 -2.14 -1.74 5.06
C LEU A 341 -2.74 -0.48 4.43
N VAL A 342 -1.96 0.33 3.72
CA VAL A 342 -2.45 1.55 3.07
C VAL A 342 -3.53 1.22 2.03
N PRO A 343 -3.25 0.51 0.91
CA PRO A 343 -4.29 0.19 -0.05
C PRO A 343 -5.41 -0.67 0.55
N ALA A 344 -5.10 -1.58 1.49
CA ALA A 344 -6.13 -2.39 2.14
C ALA A 344 -7.14 -1.54 2.94
N LEU A 345 -6.66 -0.65 3.81
CA LEU A 345 -7.52 0.18 4.65
C LEU A 345 -8.26 1.25 3.83
N GLU A 346 -7.64 1.82 2.80
CA GLU A 346 -8.35 2.70 1.86
C GLU A 346 -9.49 1.96 1.15
N THR A 347 -9.25 0.73 0.71
CA THR A 347 -10.29 -0.13 0.12
C THR A 347 -11.37 -0.51 1.13
N PHE A 348 -11.04 -0.86 2.37
CA PHE A 348 -12.04 -1.20 3.40
C PHE A 348 -12.94 -0.02 3.74
N VAL A 349 -12.38 1.19 3.84
CA VAL A 349 -13.17 2.40 4.10
C VAL A 349 -14.12 2.70 2.95
N ARG A 350 -13.63 2.67 1.70
CA ARG A 350 -14.46 2.90 0.51
C ARG A 350 -15.60 1.89 0.42
N ASN A 351 -15.33 0.64 0.80
CA ASN A 351 -16.25 -0.48 0.59
C ASN A 351 -16.96 -0.98 1.83
N GLN A 352 -16.93 -0.26 2.96
CA GLN A 352 -17.52 -0.72 4.22
C GLN A 352 -18.99 -1.18 4.06
N GLU A 353 -19.82 -0.38 3.37
CA GLU A 353 -21.22 -0.73 3.14
C GLU A 353 -21.38 -1.88 2.15
N ASN A 354 -20.55 -1.96 1.11
CA ASN A 354 -20.60 -3.03 0.10
C ASN A 354 -20.15 -4.37 0.71
N ILE A 355 -19.14 -4.36 1.57
CA ILE A 355 -18.70 -5.52 2.35
C ILE A 355 -19.87 -6.05 3.18
N LYS A 356 -20.60 -5.17 3.87
CA LYS A 356 -21.77 -5.54 4.66
C LYS A 356 -22.89 -6.12 3.80
N LYS A 357 -23.22 -5.50 2.66
CA LYS A 357 -24.31 -5.97 1.77
C LYS A 357 -23.99 -7.29 1.09
N VAL A 358 -22.80 -7.40 0.49
CA VAL A 358 -22.41 -8.55 -0.32
C VAL A 358 -21.99 -9.72 0.55
N TRP A 359 -21.16 -9.47 1.57
CA TRP A 359 -20.62 -10.54 2.41
C TRP A 359 -21.42 -10.76 3.69
N GLY A 360 -22.28 -9.84 4.12
CA GLY A 360 -23.01 -9.95 5.39
C GLY A 360 -22.16 -9.63 6.62
N TYR A 361 -20.92 -9.15 6.43
CA TYR A 361 -20.01 -8.90 7.55
C TYR A 361 -20.38 -7.58 8.25
N SER A 362 -20.82 -7.67 9.50
CA SER A 362 -21.38 -6.55 10.27
C SER A 362 -20.83 -6.46 11.70
N ASN A 363 -19.67 -7.06 11.96
CA ASN A 363 -18.99 -6.97 13.25
C ASN A 363 -18.70 -5.48 13.57
N PRO A 364 -19.25 -4.91 14.65
CA PRO A 364 -19.08 -3.48 14.96
C PRO A 364 -17.65 -3.10 15.33
N ALA A 365 -16.78 -4.07 15.68
CA ALA A 365 -15.36 -3.82 15.87
C ALA A 365 -14.61 -3.57 14.55
N PHE A 366 -15.19 -3.96 13.41
CA PHE A 366 -14.71 -3.59 12.09
C PHE A 366 -15.20 -2.19 11.71
N ASP A 367 -14.53 -1.19 12.29
CA ASP A 367 -14.64 0.20 11.90
C ASP A 367 -13.37 0.59 11.11
N PRO A 368 -13.35 0.41 9.77
CA PRO A 368 -12.17 0.67 8.97
C PRO A 368 -11.74 2.15 9.03
N VAL A 369 -12.66 3.09 9.26
CA VAL A 369 -12.33 4.52 9.41
C VAL A 369 -11.54 4.76 10.70
N ALA A 370 -12.04 4.25 11.83
CA ALA A 370 -11.34 4.38 13.12
C ALA A 370 -10.03 3.59 13.14
N ILE A 371 -10.01 2.37 12.59
CA ILE A 371 -8.81 1.54 12.47
C ILE A 371 -7.75 2.25 11.65
N ARG A 372 -8.11 2.79 10.47
CA ARG A 372 -7.18 3.56 9.63
C ARG A 372 -6.59 4.76 10.37
N LYS A 373 -7.43 5.55 11.06
CA LYS A 373 -6.95 6.68 11.88
C LYS A 373 -5.99 6.22 12.97
N ALA A 374 -6.26 5.07 13.60
CA ALA A 374 -5.38 4.51 14.61
C ALA A 374 -4.01 4.06 14.04
N TYR A 375 -3.97 3.53 12.82
CA TYR A 375 -2.71 3.24 12.13
C TYR A 375 -1.94 4.53 11.77
N ALA A 376 -2.63 5.60 11.36
CA ALA A 376 -2.00 6.90 11.13
C ALA A 376 -1.35 7.47 12.42
N ASN A 377 -2.08 7.44 13.53
CA ASN A 377 -1.60 7.88 14.84
C ASN A 377 -0.37 7.07 15.30
N GLN A 378 -0.30 5.77 14.97
CA GLN A 378 0.86 4.94 15.31
C GLN A 378 2.15 5.48 14.68
N ILE A 379 2.09 5.96 13.43
CA ILE A 379 3.25 6.55 12.76
C ILE A 379 3.75 7.77 13.54
N VAL A 380 2.85 8.71 13.83
CA VAL A 380 3.17 9.99 14.47
C VAL A 380 3.64 9.80 15.91
N GLU A 381 2.93 8.99 16.69
CA GLU A 381 3.16 8.89 18.13
C GLU A 381 4.25 7.88 18.52
N LYS A 382 4.58 6.91 17.65
CA LYS A 382 5.45 5.80 18.02
C LYS A 382 6.57 5.49 17.03
N LEU A 383 6.37 5.66 15.74
CA LEU A 383 7.39 5.31 14.74
C LEU A 383 8.32 6.47 14.42
N TRP A 384 7.78 7.68 14.33
CA TRP A 384 8.53 8.89 14.02
C TRP A 384 9.44 9.31 15.18
N ASN A 385 10.67 9.72 14.86
CA ASN A 385 11.66 10.17 15.82
C ASN A 385 11.40 11.57 16.44
N GLY A 386 10.30 12.23 16.09
CA GLY A 386 9.96 13.57 16.58
C GLY A 386 10.73 14.72 15.92
N ASN A 387 11.61 14.43 14.95
CA ASN A 387 12.40 15.46 14.27
C ASN A 387 11.74 15.88 12.96
N LEU A 388 11.32 17.13 12.87
CA LEU A 388 10.67 17.69 11.68
C LEU A 388 11.66 18.06 10.56
N ARG A 389 12.92 18.35 10.89
CA ARG A 389 13.96 18.69 9.90
C ARG A 389 14.58 17.44 9.29
N PHE A 390 14.80 16.42 10.11
CA PHE A 390 15.37 15.13 9.73
C PHE A 390 14.49 13.97 10.19
N PRO A 391 13.29 13.83 9.59
CA PRO A 391 12.34 12.80 9.98
C PRO A 391 12.92 11.42 9.71
N LEU A 392 12.91 10.56 10.71
CA LEU A 392 13.27 9.15 10.63
C LEU A 392 12.18 8.31 11.27
N PHE A 393 12.03 7.07 10.80
CA PHE A 393 11.02 6.14 11.27
C PHE A 393 11.63 4.81 11.69
N SER A 394 11.15 4.26 12.80
CA SER A 394 11.60 2.97 13.31
C SER A 394 11.42 1.85 12.28
N ASN A 395 12.32 0.87 12.28
CA ASN A 395 12.21 -0.27 11.36
C ASN A 395 10.94 -1.11 11.58
N LEU A 396 10.50 -1.30 12.83
CA LEU A 396 9.34 -2.12 13.15
C LEU A 396 8.11 -1.29 13.47
N TRP A 397 6.93 -1.83 13.12
CA TRP A 397 5.64 -1.18 13.39
C TRP A 397 5.32 -1.07 14.88
N SER A 398 5.99 -1.84 15.74
CA SER A 398 5.90 -1.70 17.20
C SER A 398 6.57 -0.44 17.73
N GLY A 399 7.43 0.21 16.93
CA GLY A 399 8.31 1.31 17.33
C GLY A 399 9.71 0.84 17.73
N ASP A 400 9.96 -0.47 17.75
CA ASP A 400 11.30 -1.01 17.94
C ASP A 400 12.16 -0.68 16.71
N ASN A 401 13.41 -0.27 16.95
CA ASN A 401 14.26 0.30 15.91
C ASN A 401 15.65 -0.35 15.86
N GLY A 402 15.77 -1.61 16.24
CA GLY A 402 17.02 -2.34 16.10
C GLY A 402 17.28 -2.81 14.67
N TRP A 403 18.36 -3.57 14.53
CA TRP A 403 18.74 -4.18 13.25
C TRP A 403 17.71 -5.20 12.77
N TYR A 404 17.38 -5.15 11.48
CA TYR A 404 16.38 -6.02 10.84
C TYR A 404 16.96 -6.82 9.66
N ARG A 405 16.49 -8.05 9.44
CA ARG A 405 16.96 -8.95 8.36
C ARG A 405 18.47 -9.17 8.34
N VAL A 406 19.08 -9.19 9.53
CA VAL A 406 20.50 -9.52 9.70
C VAL A 406 20.79 -10.87 9.05
N ALA A 407 21.85 -10.96 8.26
CA ALA A 407 22.28 -12.19 7.56
C ALA A 407 21.20 -12.86 6.68
N TYR A 408 20.18 -12.13 6.22
CA TYR A 408 19.19 -12.62 5.24
C TYR A 408 19.86 -13.21 3.98
N ALA A 409 21.00 -12.61 3.63
CA ALA A 409 22.09 -13.09 2.81
C ALA A 409 22.33 -14.62 2.76
N ASN A 410 22.40 -15.29 3.91
CA ASN A 410 22.73 -16.72 3.98
C ASN A 410 21.63 -17.63 3.38
N GLN A 411 20.46 -17.05 3.07
CA GLN A 411 19.34 -17.73 2.41
C GLN A 411 19.21 -17.34 0.92
N THR A 412 19.90 -16.29 0.46
CA THR A 412 19.70 -15.68 -0.88
C THR A 412 20.99 -15.43 -1.68
N GLY A 413 22.17 -15.74 -1.12
CA GLY A 413 23.48 -15.58 -1.77
C GLY A 413 24.01 -14.14 -1.85
N ARG A 414 23.33 -13.16 -1.25
CA ARG A 414 23.73 -11.74 -1.24
C ARG A 414 24.63 -11.41 -0.07
N GLN A 415 25.54 -10.44 -0.17
CA GLN A 415 26.33 -9.95 0.98
C GLN A 415 25.60 -8.80 1.68
N PHE A 416 24.73 -9.14 2.63
CA PHE A 416 23.87 -8.16 3.30
C PHE A 416 23.98 -8.26 4.82
N ALA A 417 24.35 -7.16 5.47
CA ALA A 417 24.51 -7.08 6.92
C ALA A 417 23.17 -7.04 7.68
N GLY A 418 22.12 -6.55 7.02
CA GLY A 418 20.85 -6.18 7.64
C GLY A 418 20.57 -4.69 7.45
N TYR A 419 19.33 -4.30 7.73
CA TYR A 419 18.96 -2.90 7.83
C TYR A 419 19.37 -2.38 9.21
N PRO A 420 20.16 -1.30 9.30
CA PRO A 420 20.49 -0.67 10.58
C PRO A 420 19.24 0.00 11.18
N PRO A 421 19.29 0.48 12.43
CA PRO A 421 18.29 1.42 12.97
C PRO A 421 17.95 2.53 11.97
N TYR A 422 16.65 2.79 11.77
CA TYR A 422 16.09 3.68 10.75
C TYR A 422 16.40 3.30 9.29
N GLY A 423 16.96 2.12 9.04
CA GLY A 423 17.36 1.64 7.71
C GLY A 423 16.20 1.37 6.75
N LEU A 424 14.97 1.25 7.26
CA LEU A 424 13.75 1.12 6.45
C LEU A 424 12.99 2.43 6.26
N THR A 425 13.48 3.57 6.75
CA THR A 425 12.76 4.84 6.81
C THR A 425 12.20 5.31 5.46
N SER A 426 12.85 5.00 4.33
CA SER A 426 12.35 5.32 2.99
C SER A 426 11.04 4.62 2.64
N SER A 427 10.70 3.52 3.34
CA SER A 427 9.43 2.82 3.14
C SER A 427 8.21 3.65 3.53
N ILE A 428 8.38 4.72 4.33
CA ILE A 428 7.29 5.60 4.74
C ILE A 428 6.84 6.52 3.59
N PRO A 429 7.71 7.33 2.96
CA PRO A 429 7.31 8.10 1.77
C PRO A 429 7.01 7.21 0.55
N ASP A 430 7.68 6.07 0.39
CA ASP A 430 7.50 5.18 -0.77
C ASP A 430 6.34 4.18 -0.62
N GLY A 431 5.71 4.14 0.56
CA GLY A 431 4.76 3.09 0.95
C GLY A 431 3.29 3.52 0.94
N GLY A 432 2.96 4.71 0.45
CA GLY A 432 1.59 5.21 0.43
C GLY A 432 1.10 5.86 1.72
N TYR A 433 1.85 5.77 2.82
CA TYR A 433 1.44 6.30 4.13
C TYR A 433 1.11 7.80 4.12
N VAL A 434 1.62 8.53 3.13
CA VAL A 434 1.31 9.94 2.84
C VAL A 434 -0.19 10.20 2.83
N VAL A 435 -0.98 9.30 2.26
CA VAL A 435 -2.44 9.49 2.12
C VAL A 435 -3.15 9.59 3.47
N TRP A 436 -2.56 9.02 4.52
CA TRP A 436 -3.10 9.12 5.87
C TRP A 436 -2.88 10.49 6.52
N GLY A 437 -2.08 11.37 5.92
CA GLY A 437 -1.99 12.79 6.31
C GLY A 437 -3.31 13.54 6.17
N ALA A 438 -4.28 13.00 5.42
CA ALA A 438 -5.66 13.51 5.39
C ALA A 438 -6.38 13.39 6.74
N PHE A 439 -5.91 12.52 7.65
CA PHE A 439 -6.54 12.19 8.93
C PHE A 439 -5.73 12.62 10.15
N ASP A 440 -4.43 12.92 9.95
CA ASP A 440 -3.52 13.42 10.97
C ASP A 440 -2.72 14.63 10.43
N PRO A 441 -2.98 15.86 10.93
CA PRO A 441 -2.28 17.06 10.48
C PRO A 441 -0.76 17.01 10.69
N THR A 442 -0.29 16.37 11.76
CA THR A 442 1.14 16.25 12.05
C THR A 442 1.80 15.37 10.99
N LEU A 443 1.13 14.28 10.58
CA LEU A 443 1.62 13.42 9.53
C LEU A 443 1.74 14.17 8.18
N ASN A 444 0.76 15.02 7.84
CA ASN A 444 0.81 15.89 6.66
C ASN A 444 2.01 16.86 6.72
N THR A 445 2.28 17.47 7.87
CA THR A 445 3.46 18.33 8.07
C THR A 445 4.77 17.55 7.87
N ILE A 446 4.86 16.34 8.44
CA ILE A 446 6.06 15.48 8.27
C ILE A 446 6.33 15.20 6.79
N PHE A 447 5.31 14.84 6.01
CA PHE A 447 5.49 14.52 4.60
C PHE A 447 5.83 15.74 3.73
N ARG A 448 5.27 16.92 4.05
CA ARG A 448 5.69 18.18 3.41
C ARG A 448 7.14 18.51 3.69
N ASN A 449 7.60 18.30 4.92
CA ASN A 449 9.00 18.47 5.26
C ASN A 449 9.90 17.46 4.56
N ILE A 450 9.45 16.20 4.36
CA ILE A 450 10.19 15.22 3.56
C ILE A 450 10.31 15.67 2.09
N PHE A 451 9.25 16.26 1.53
CA PHE A 451 9.27 16.86 0.20
C PHE A 451 10.23 18.06 0.13
N GLU A 452 10.12 19.03 1.04
CA GLU A 452 11.03 20.19 1.09
C GLU A 452 12.48 19.74 1.27
N LEU A 453 12.69 18.74 2.13
CA LEU A 453 13.96 18.09 2.28
C LEU A 453 14.43 17.50 0.95
N SER A 454 13.57 16.87 0.13
CA SER A 454 13.95 16.36 -1.19
C SER A 454 14.33 17.44 -2.21
N GLU A 455 13.84 18.66 -2.04
CA GLU A 455 14.10 19.79 -2.95
C GLU A 455 15.31 20.64 -2.55
N THR A 456 15.70 20.66 -1.26
CA THR A 456 16.78 21.55 -0.81
C THR A 456 18.17 21.12 -1.29
N ASP A 457 19.00 22.13 -1.59
CA ASP A 457 20.40 21.98 -1.98
C ASP A 457 21.42 22.05 -0.84
N GLU A 458 20.95 22.25 0.40
CA GLU A 458 21.78 22.29 1.61
C GLU A 458 22.61 21.01 1.78
N ALA A 459 23.90 21.17 2.11
CA ALA A 459 24.87 20.07 2.19
C ALA A 459 24.49 19.00 3.22
N GLU A 460 24.07 19.41 4.42
CA GLU A 460 23.63 18.50 5.49
C GLU A 460 22.41 17.67 5.05
N SER A 461 21.41 18.36 4.50
CA SER A 461 20.20 17.74 3.95
C SER A 461 20.51 16.76 2.82
N LYS A 462 21.42 17.09 1.91
CA LYS A 462 21.87 16.17 0.84
C LYS A 462 22.49 14.89 1.38
N LEU A 463 23.39 15.00 2.37
CA LEU A 463 24.02 13.83 3.00
C LEU A 463 22.99 12.95 3.72
N PHE A 464 22.07 13.58 4.45
CA PHE A 464 20.99 12.88 5.13
C PHE A 464 20.08 12.14 4.13
N ARG A 465 19.64 12.81 3.05
CA ARG A 465 18.82 12.19 2.01
C ARG A 465 19.52 11.04 1.31
N ALA A 466 20.79 11.21 0.93
CA ALA A 466 21.56 10.16 0.27
C ALA A 466 21.62 8.89 1.13
N ARG A 467 21.62 9.04 2.46
CA ARG A 467 21.64 7.93 3.41
C ARG A 467 20.26 7.30 3.64
N TYR A 468 19.23 8.11 3.84
CA TYR A 468 17.94 7.64 4.38
C TYR A 468 16.79 7.65 3.37
N TYR A 469 16.87 8.51 2.35
CA TYR A 469 15.86 8.67 1.31
C TYR A 469 16.49 8.69 -0.10
N PRO A 470 17.37 7.72 -0.45
CA PRO A 470 18.07 7.74 -1.73
C PRO A 470 17.09 7.71 -2.92
N GLY A 471 15.95 7.03 -2.75
CA GLY A 471 14.89 6.95 -3.74
C GLY A 471 14.20 8.29 -4.03
N LEU A 472 14.29 9.30 -3.17
CA LEU A 472 13.65 10.61 -3.38
C LEU A 472 14.56 11.65 -4.05
N SER A 473 15.82 11.31 -4.29
CA SER A 473 16.81 12.23 -4.84
C SER A 473 16.60 12.49 -6.33
N TYR A 474 16.80 13.74 -6.74
CA TYR A 474 16.78 14.15 -8.14
C TYR A 474 18.07 13.69 -8.84
N ASN A 475 17.94 12.92 -9.94
CA ASN A 475 19.11 12.56 -10.74
C ASN A 475 19.45 13.72 -11.72
N LYS A 476 20.74 13.92 -12.00
CA LYS A 476 21.26 14.95 -12.93
C LYS A 476 20.60 14.91 -14.33
N ALA A 477 20.05 13.76 -14.72
CA ALA A 477 19.31 13.59 -15.97
C ALA A 477 17.85 14.12 -15.96
N LYS A 478 17.42 14.80 -14.89
CA LYS A 478 16.04 15.31 -14.72
C LYS A 478 14.93 14.25 -14.76
N ARG A 479 15.27 12.97 -14.62
CA ARG A 479 14.31 11.87 -14.57
C ARG A 479 13.89 11.61 -13.12
N LEU A 480 12.59 11.47 -12.89
CA LEU A 480 12.09 11.03 -11.59
C LEU A 480 12.44 9.56 -11.39
N SER A 481 12.88 9.21 -10.19
CA SER A 481 12.92 7.82 -9.76
C SER A 481 11.50 7.29 -9.56
N ILE A 482 11.36 5.97 -9.60
CA ILE A 482 10.08 5.30 -9.37
C ILE A 482 9.53 5.56 -7.95
N ASN A 483 10.41 5.58 -6.94
CA ASN A 483 10.07 5.90 -5.56
C ASN A 483 9.55 7.34 -5.42
N ARG A 484 10.21 8.31 -6.08
CA ARG A 484 9.75 9.70 -6.08
C ARG A 484 8.42 9.86 -6.83
N PHE A 485 8.23 9.16 -7.94
CA PHE A 485 6.94 9.15 -8.65
C PHE A 485 5.80 8.64 -7.75
N ALA A 486 6.02 7.55 -7.01
CA ALA A 486 5.07 7.04 -6.03
C ALA A 486 4.77 8.09 -4.94
N PHE A 487 5.82 8.60 -4.29
CA PHE A 487 5.71 9.59 -3.22
C PHE A 487 4.93 10.84 -3.65
N LEU A 488 5.27 11.41 -4.81
CA LEU A 488 4.58 12.59 -5.34
C LEU A 488 3.12 12.28 -5.71
N SER A 489 2.82 11.09 -6.24
CA SER A 489 1.45 10.68 -6.52
C SER A 489 0.59 10.65 -5.25
N ASP A 490 1.14 10.14 -4.14
CA ASP A 490 0.42 10.05 -2.87
C ASP A 490 0.23 11.40 -2.18
N MET A 491 1.10 12.37 -2.44
CA MET A 491 0.95 13.76 -1.94
C MET A 491 -0.22 14.50 -2.59
N VAL A 492 -0.65 14.08 -3.79
CA VAL A 492 -1.63 14.81 -4.61
C VAL A 492 -3.08 14.51 -4.21
N GLY A 493 -3.89 15.57 -4.13
CA GLY A 493 -5.33 15.49 -3.91
C GLY A 493 -5.70 15.22 -2.45
N LEU A 494 -4.76 15.39 -1.51
CA LEU A 494 -5.05 15.29 -0.08
C LEU A 494 -5.71 16.59 0.41
N PRO A 495 -6.78 16.52 1.22
CA PRO A 495 -7.41 17.70 1.76
C PRO A 495 -6.39 18.49 2.60
N LEU A 496 -6.31 19.80 2.35
CA LEU A 496 -5.66 20.69 3.31
C LEU A 496 -6.55 20.73 4.54
N LEU A 497 -6.07 20.17 5.63
CA LEU A 497 -6.64 20.47 6.93
C LEU A 497 -6.39 21.96 7.13
N SER A 498 -7.45 22.77 7.00
CA SER A 498 -7.38 24.18 7.39
C SER A 498 -6.84 24.17 8.80
N THR A 499 -5.68 24.80 9.00
CA THR A 499 -5.18 25.09 10.34
C THR A 499 -6.20 26.00 10.98
N GLY A 500 -7.20 25.41 11.65
CA GLY A 500 -8.05 26.13 12.58
C GLY A 500 -7.08 26.85 13.49
N LYS A 501 -7.12 28.19 13.46
CA LYS A 501 -6.36 29.04 14.38
C LYS A 501 -6.58 28.45 15.78
N ARG A 502 -5.51 27.93 16.37
CA ARG A 502 -5.51 27.56 17.78
C ARG A 502 -5.59 28.82 18.62
#